data_AF-A0A3B8UK01-F1
#
_entry.id   AF-A0A3B8UK01-F1
#
_cell.length_a   1.000
_cell.length_b   1.000
_cell.length_c   1.000
_cell.angle_alpha   90.00
_cell.angle_beta   90.00
_cell.angle_gamma   90.00
#
_symmetry.space_group_name_H-M   'P 1'
#
loop_
_entity.id
_entity.type
_entity.pdbx_description
1 polymer ?
#
loop_
_entity_poly.entity_id
_entity_poly.type
_entity_poly.pdbx_seq_one_letter_code
_entity_poly.pdbx_strand_id
1 'polypeptide(L)'
;MVIEYERIWSYYNNNLKIREQKGGIKVIYTVTFNPSLDYIVSVDDFKLGMTNRTSSEQMLAGGKGINVSIVLKNLGLENTAYGFIAGFTGDEISRRLDRAGVNADFIKADSGISRINLKLKSIDGTEINGAGPDISKKNIESLLDRLEGLKAGDVLVLAGSIPACIPDDIYMNIMRMLDDRKV
;
A
#
# COMPACT_ATOMS: atom_id res chain seq x y z
N MET A 1 -23.63 -25.74 -3.39
CA MET A 1 -22.88 -25.53 -4.64
C MET A 1 -21.41 -25.62 -4.29
N VAL A 2 -20.86 -26.84 -4.31
CA VAL A 2 -19.45 -27.10 -3.98
C VAL A 2 -18.67 -26.87 -5.26
N ILE A 3 -18.01 -25.72 -5.36
CA ILE A 3 -17.17 -25.40 -6.52
C ILE A 3 -15.83 -26.08 -6.27
N GLU A 4 -15.45 -27.00 -7.17
CA GLU A 4 -14.22 -27.79 -7.10
C GLU A 4 -12.98 -26.86 -7.09
N TYR A 5 -12.40 -26.69 -5.90
CA TYR A 5 -11.17 -25.91 -5.65
C TYR A 5 -10.02 -26.30 -6.60
N GLU A 6 -9.91 -27.60 -6.91
CA GLU A 6 -8.93 -28.18 -7.84
C GLU A 6 -9.02 -27.59 -9.26
N ARG A 7 -10.23 -27.33 -9.77
CA ARG A 7 -10.43 -26.79 -11.13
C ARG A 7 -10.05 -25.33 -11.24
N ILE A 8 -10.41 -24.52 -10.25
CA ILE A 8 -9.99 -23.12 -10.17
C ILE A 8 -8.47 -23.08 -10.04
N TRP A 9 -7.89 -23.93 -9.19
CA TRP A 9 -6.46 -23.90 -8.95
C TRP A 9 -5.63 -24.36 -10.17
N SER A 10 -6.10 -25.38 -10.88
CA SER A 10 -5.51 -25.82 -12.15
C SER A 10 -5.62 -24.75 -13.25
N TYR A 11 -6.75 -24.05 -13.36
CA TYR A 11 -6.92 -22.96 -14.32
C TYR A 11 -5.94 -21.80 -14.07
N TYR A 12 -5.75 -21.39 -12.81
CA TYR A 12 -4.78 -20.36 -12.45
C TYR A 12 -3.33 -20.79 -12.72
N ASN A 13 -2.95 -22.01 -12.33
CA ASN A 13 -1.59 -22.52 -12.54
C ASN A 13 -1.25 -22.72 -14.03
N ASN A 14 -2.19 -23.18 -14.84
CA ASN A 14 -1.97 -23.30 -16.28
C ASN A 14 -1.83 -21.94 -16.94
N ASN A 15 -2.60 -20.93 -16.52
CA ASN A 15 -2.46 -19.57 -17.06
C ASN A 15 -1.17 -18.86 -16.60
N LEU A 16 -0.66 -19.17 -15.41
CA LEU A 16 0.64 -18.68 -14.93
C LEU A 16 1.79 -19.27 -15.76
N LYS A 17 1.82 -20.59 -15.96
CA LYS A 17 2.85 -21.26 -16.77
C LYS A 17 2.83 -20.85 -18.25
N ILE A 18 1.65 -20.60 -18.82
CA ILE A 18 1.51 -20.12 -20.20
C ILE A 18 2.01 -18.66 -20.34
N ARG A 19 1.94 -17.86 -19.26
CA ARG A 19 2.43 -16.47 -19.23
C ARG A 19 3.95 -16.37 -19.05
N GLU A 20 4.55 -17.28 -18.28
CA GLU A 20 6.02 -17.38 -18.15
C GLU A 20 6.71 -17.64 -19.49
N GLN A 21 6.04 -18.31 -20.43
CA GLN A 21 6.63 -18.67 -21.73
C GLN A 21 6.57 -17.56 -22.81
N LYS A 22 5.98 -16.38 -22.55
CA LYS A 22 5.78 -15.33 -23.59
C LYS A 22 6.41 -13.96 -23.34
N GLY A 23 7.35 -13.85 -22.39
CA GLY A 23 8.27 -12.71 -22.34
C GLY A 23 8.37 -12.08 -20.96
N GLY A 24 9.57 -12.14 -20.39
CA GLY A 24 10.02 -11.40 -19.20
C GLY A 24 9.29 -11.71 -17.90
N ILE A 25 10.03 -11.77 -16.79
CA ILE A 25 9.41 -11.74 -15.46
C ILE A 25 8.70 -10.39 -15.33
N LYS A 26 7.37 -10.42 -15.21
CA LYS A 26 6.57 -9.23 -14.94
C LYS A 26 6.68 -8.89 -13.46
N VAL A 27 7.36 -7.79 -13.13
CA VAL A 27 7.39 -7.30 -11.74
C VAL A 27 6.24 -6.30 -11.56
N ILE A 28 5.53 -6.42 -10.45
CA ILE A 28 4.45 -5.50 -10.11
C ILE A 28 4.97 -4.48 -9.10
N TYR A 29 4.71 -3.22 -9.35
CA TYR A 29 5.04 -2.12 -8.45
C TYR A 29 3.75 -1.49 -7.95
N THR A 30 3.67 -1.18 -6.67
CA THR A 30 2.53 -0.42 -6.12
C THR A 30 3.03 0.90 -5.55
N VAL A 31 2.25 1.96 -5.67
CA VAL A 31 2.57 3.26 -5.08
C VAL A 31 1.47 3.65 -4.11
N THR A 32 1.86 3.93 -2.86
CA THR A 32 0.99 4.52 -1.85
C THR A 32 1.59 5.84 -1.38
N PHE A 33 0.98 6.98 -1.75
CA PHE A 33 1.52 8.30 -1.36
C PHE A 33 1.36 8.63 0.12
N ASN A 34 0.32 8.12 0.78
CA ASN A 34 0.09 8.37 2.21
C ASN A 34 -0.24 7.08 2.97
N PRO A 35 0.75 6.17 3.13
CA PRO A 35 0.66 5.00 3.99
C PRO A 35 0.21 5.34 5.41
N SER A 36 -0.45 4.40 6.06
CA SER A 36 -0.93 4.56 7.43
C SER A 36 -0.53 3.39 8.31
N LEU A 37 -0.45 3.67 9.62
CA LEU A 37 -0.57 2.65 10.64
C LEU A 37 -2.03 2.65 11.11
N ASP A 38 -2.81 1.68 10.68
CA ASP A 38 -4.22 1.57 11.03
C ASP A 38 -4.33 0.95 12.42
N TYR A 39 -4.72 1.76 13.41
CA TYR A 39 -5.02 1.33 14.78
C TYR A 39 -6.51 1.03 14.91
N ILE A 40 -6.82 -0.25 14.88
CA ILE A 40 -8.16 -0.79 14.88
C ILE A 40 -8.50 -1.21 16.30
N VAL A 41 -9.53 -0.60 16.88
CA VAL A 41 -9.93 -0.85 18.25
C VAL A 41 -11.40 -1.20 18.35
N SER A 42 -11.71 -2.00 19.36
CA SER A 42 -13.08 -2.22 19.84
C SER A 42 -13.19 -1.64 21.24
N VAL A 43 -14.31 -0.99 21.52
CA VAL A 43 -14.64 -0.47 22.85
C VAL A 43 -16.05 -0.95 23.16
N ASP A 44 -16.22 -1.66 24.27
CA ASP A 44 -17.53 -2.10 24.72
C ASP A 44 -18.27 -0.92 25.35
N ASP A 45 -19.53 -0.71 24.96
CA ASP A 45 -20.39 0.37 25.45
C ASP A 45 -19.73 1.77 25.42
N PHE A 46 -19.26 2.17 24.24
CA PHE A 46 -18.57 3.46 24.06
C PHE A 46 -19.40 4.64 24.60
N LYS A 47 -18.75 5.49 25.41
CA LYS A 47 -19.35 6.69 25.98
C LYS A 47 -18.67 7.95 25.45
N LEU A 48 -19.42 8.76 24.70
CA LEU A 48 -18.95 10.07 24.24
C LEU A 48 -18.62 10.99 25.42
N GLY A 49 -17.50 11.70 25.34
CA GLY A 49 -17.05 12.65 26.36
C GLY A 49 -16.43 12.02 27.62
N MET A 50 -16.35 10.69 27.70
CA MET A 50 -15.79 9.96 28.83
C MET A 50 -14.47 9.26 28.47
N THR A 51 -13.71 8.82 29.48
CA THR A 51 -12.57 7.93 29.28
C THR A 51 -13.06 6.53 28.92
N ASN A 52 -12.70 6.07 27.73
CA ASN A 52 -13.02 4.73 27.24
C ASN A 52 -11.78 3.82 27.32
N ARG A 53 -11.98 2.50 27.48
CA ARG A 53 -10.92 1.50 27.44
C ARG A 53 -11.17 0.51 26.32
N THR A 54 -10.13 0.14 25.58
CA THR A 54 -10.23 -0.83 24.49
C THR A 54 -10.47 -2.24 25.06
N SER A 55 -11.41 -2.97 24.48
CA SER A 55 -11.63 -4.40 24.74
C SER A 55 -10.78 -5.28 23.83
N SER A 56 -10.42 -4.76 22.66
CA SER A 56 -9.45 -5.37 21.76
C SER A 56 -8.75 -4.30 20.92
N GLU A 57 -7.52 -4.57 20.50
CA GLU A 57 -6.78 -3.68 19.63
C GLU A 57 -5.87 -4.42 18.67
N GLN A 58 -5.67 -3.84 17.49
CA GLN A 58 -4.79 -4.35 16.46
C GLN A 58 -4.21 -3.18 15.66
N MET A 59 -2.92 -3.26 15.35
CA MET A 59 -2.29 -2.34 14.41
C MET A 59 -1.98 -3.06 13.09
N LEU A 60 -2.18 -2.39 11.96
CA LEU A 60 -1.90 -2.91 10.62
C LEU A 60 -1.20 -1.86 9.76
N ALA A 61 -0.34 -2.30 8.85
CA ALA A 61 0.12 -1.43 7.77
C ALA A 61 -1.06 -1.21 6.80
N GLY A 62 -1.41 0.05 6.58
CA GLY A 62 -2.57 0.47 5.79
C GLY A 62 -2.17 1.38 4.63
N GLY A 63 -3.09 1.48 3.66
CA GLY A 63 -2.90 2.21 2.41
C GLY A 63 -3.32 1.34 1.22
N LYS A 64 -3.93 1.95 0.19
CA LYS A 64 -4.51 1.16 -0.91
C LYS A 64 -3.46 0.38 -1.69
N GLY A 65 -2.35 0.99 -2.10
CA GLY A 65 -1.25 0.27 -2.77
C GLY A 65 -0.60 -0.78 -1.86
N ILE A 66 -0.43 -0.49 -0.57
CA ILE A 66 0.04 -1.47 0.42
C ILE A 66 -0.89 -2.69 0.51
N ASN A 67 -2.20 -2.49 0.57
CA ASN A 67 -3.17 -3.59 0.60
C ASN A 67 -3.11 -4.43 -0.68
N VAL A 68 -2.94 -3.78 -1.85
CA VAL A 68 -2.71 -4.49 -3.12
C VAL A 68 -1.43 -5.33 -3.03
N SER A 69 -0.32 -4.78 -2.54
CA SER A 69 0.93 -5.51 -2.36
C SER A 69 0.81 -6.73 -1.45
N ILE A 70 0.08 -6.60 -0.33
CA ILE A 70 -0.19 -7.72 0.58
C ILE A 70 -1.01 -8.81 -0.12
N VAL A 71 -2.06 -8.44 -0.86
CA VAL A 71 -2.88 -9.41 -1.62
C VAL A 71 -2.04 -10.10 -2.69
N LEU A 72 -1.23 -9.36 -3.46
CA LEU A 72 -0.32 -9.92 -4.46
C LEU A 72 0.65 -10.91 -3.83
N LYS A 73 1.24 -10.57 -2.67
CA LYS A 73 2.16 -11.47 -1.98
C LYS A 73 1.47 -12.75 -1.49
N ASN A 74 0.27 -12.63 -0.94
CA ASN A 74 -0.54 -13.78 -0.51
C ASN A 74 -0.92 -14.71 -1.69
N LEU A 75 -0.98 -14.18 -2.91
CA LEU A 75 -1.21 -14.93 -4.15
C LEU A 75 0.09 -15.49 -4.75
N GLY A 76 1.25 -15.31 -4.10
CA GLY A 76 2.55 -15.76 -4.57
C GLY A 76 3.15 -14.91 -5.70
N LEU A 77 2.65 -13.68 -5.90
CA LEU A 77 3.16 -12.75 -6.91
C LEU A 77 4.18 -11.79 -6.29
N GLU A 78 5.39 -11.82 -6.85
CA GLU A 78 6.44 -10.88 -6.46
C GLU A 78 6.08 -9.45 -6.87
N ASN A 79 6.22 -8.54 -5.92
CA ASN A 79 5.90 -7.13 -6.11
C ASN A 79 6.73 -6.25 -5.18
N THR A 80 6.91 -4.99 -5.56
CA THR A 80 7.59 -3.97 -4.74
C THR A 80 6.64 -2.84 -4.39
N ALA A 81 6.49 -2.57 -3.09
CA ALA A 81 5.71 -1.45 -2.59
C ALA A 81 6.58 -0.19 -2.46
N TYR A 82 6.21 0.86 -3.21
CA TYR A 82 6.74 2.20 -3.12
C TYR A 82 5.77 3.13 -2.38
N GLY A 83 6.29 4.25 -1.91
CA GLY A 83 5.52 5.26 -1.19
C GLY A 83 6.39 6.08 -0.26
N PHE A 84 5.73 6.88 0.58
CA PHE A 84 6.40 7.76 1.54
C PHE A 84 6.13 7.30 2.98
N ILE A 85 7.18 7.22 3.79
CA ILE A 85 7.05 6.96 5.23
C ILE A 85 7.79 8.01 6.04
N ALA A 86 7.42 8.21 7.30
CA ALA A 86 8.11 9.14 8.19
C ALA A 86 8.10 8.67 9.64
N GLY A 87 9.17 8.96 10.36
CA GLY A 87 9.32 8.69 11.79
C GLY A 87 9.07 7.23 12.19
N PHE A 88 8.83 7.03 13.48
CA PHE A 88 8.70 5.68 14.06
C PHE A 88 7.47 4.91 13.54
N THR A 89 6.39 5.62 13.20
CA THR A 89 5.20 4.97 12.61
C THR A 89 5.48 4.46 11.22
N GLY A 90 6.29 5.19 10.44
CA GLY A 90 6.81 4.75 9.15
C GLY A 90 7.69 3.50 9.27
N ASP A 91 8.59 3.49 10.26
CA ASP A 91 9.44 2.33 10.53
C ASP A 91 8.62 1.09 10.93
N GLU A 92 7.56 1.28 11.71
CA GLU A 92 6.62 0.22 12.08
C GLU A 92 5.82 -0.32 10.88
N ILE A 93 5.42 0.54 9.93
CA ILE A 93 4.79 0.13 8.67
C ILE A 93 5.75 -0.78 7.89
N SER A 94 7.00 -0.36 7.70
CA SER A 94 8.02 -1.16 7.01
C SER A 94 8.25 -2.51 7.70
N ARG A 95 8.38 -2.51 9.03
CA ARG A 95 8.56 -3.73 9.82
C ARG A 95 7.39 -4.71 9.69
N ARG A 96 6.17 -4.22 9.52
CA ARG A 96 4.98 -5.06 9.32
C ARG A 96 4.92 -5.65 7.92
N LEU A 97 5.30 -4.89 6.90
CA LEU A 97 5.35 -5.37 5.52
C LEU A 97 6.44 -6.42 5.32
N ASP A 98 7.61 -6.21 5.94
CA ASP A 98 8.68 -7.21 5.99
C ASP A 98 8.20 -8.53 6.61
N ARG A 99 7.50 -8.48 7.75
CA ARG A 99 6.87 -9.67 8.35
C ARG A 99 5.80 -10.32 7.49
N ALA A 100 5.14 -9.56 6.62
CA ALA A 100 4.19 -10.07 5.64
C ALA A 100 4.87 -10.61 4.36
N GLY A 101 6.20 -10.54 4.26
CA GLY A 101 6.98 -10.94 3.10
C GLY A 101 6.83 -10.00 1.90
N VAL A 102 6.32 -8.78 2.10
CA VAL A 102 6.18 -7.76 1.06
C VAL A 102 7.50 -7.00 0.95
N ASN A 103 8.10 -6.99 -0.25
CA ASN A 103 9.24 -6.13 -0.52
C ASN A 103 8.78 -4.66 -0.54
N ALA A 104 9.26 -3.87 0.41
CA ALA A 104 8.90 -2.46 0.53
C ALA A 104 10.16 -1.60 0.42
N ASP A 105 10.15 -0.69 -0.55
CA ASP A 105 11.20 0.29 -0.74
C ASP A 105 10.56 1.67 -0.61
N PHE A 106 10.42 2.17 0.61
CA PHE A 106 9.81 3.48 0.85
C PHE A 106 10.84 4.61 0.86
N ILE A 107 10.41 5.80 0.43
CA ILE A 107 11.16 7.04 0.61
C ILE A 107 10.82 7.60 1.99
N LYS A 108 11.85 7.89 2.79
CA LYS A 108 11.67 8.55 4.08
C LYS A 108 11.47 10.05 3.88
N ALA A 109 10.35 10.57 4.35
CA ALA A 109 10.13 12.01 4.41
C ALA A 109 11.05 12.65 5.46
N ASP A 110 11.36 13.92 5.25
CA ASP A 110 12.40 14.64 6.01
C ASP A 110 11.99 14.89 7.48
N SER A 111 10.68 14.91 7.78
CA SER A 111 10.16 15.19 9.11
C SER A 111 8.76 14.59 9.32
N GLY A 112 8.27 14.69 10.57
CA GLY A 112 6.94 14.21 10.94
C GLY A 112 6.86 12.69 11.12
N ILE A 113 5.63 12.18 11.07
CA ILE A 113 5.33 10.76 11.22
C ILE A 113 4.34 10.32 10.13
N SER A 114 4.46 9.09 9.63
CA SER A 114 3.39 8.45 8.85
C SER A 114 2.09 8.49 9.67
N ARG A 115 0.97 8.76 9.01
CA ARG A 115 -0.31 8.92 9.72
C ARG A 115 -0.71 7.65 10.46
N ILE A 116 -1.38 7.85 11.58
CA ILE A 116 -2.12 6.80 12.28
C ILE A 116 -3.60 7.03 11.95
N ASN A 117 -4.29 5.99 11.49
CA ASN A 117 -5.74 6.02 11.34
C ASN A 117 -6.35 5.25 12.50
N LEU A 118 -7.25 5.87 13.26
CA LEU A 118 -8.02 5.20 14.29
C LEU A 118 -9.32 4.66 13.68
N LYS A 119 -9.59 3.36 13.83
CA LYS A 119 -10.83 2.73 13.39
C LYS A 119 -11.56 2.13 14.59
N LEU A 120 -12.71 2.69 14.94
CA LEU A 120 -13.56 2.15 16.01
C LEU A 120 -14.59 1.18 15.41
N LYS A 121 -14.46 -0.11 15.74
CA LYS A 121 -15.39 -1.14 15.26
C LYS A 121 -16.79 -1.03 15.90
N SER A 122 -16.87 -0.60 17.15
CA SER A 122 -18.11 -0.64 17.94
C SER A 122 -19.07 0.53 17.69
N ILE A 123 -18.66 1.56 16.96
CA ILE A 123 -19.49 2.74 16.65
C ILE A 123 -19.59 2.90 15.13
N ASP A 124 -20.48 2.14 14.50
CA ASP A 124 -20.81 2.29 13.07
C ASP A 124 -19.61 2.34 12.10
N GLY A 125 -18.46 1.76 12.48
CA GLY A 125 -17.23 1.83 11.70
C GLY A 125 -16.62 3.24 11.63
N THR A 126 -16.79 4.08 12.65
CA THR A 126 -16.22 5.43 12.72
C THR A 126 -14.70 5.41 12.57
N GLU A 127 -14.19 6.27 11.68
CA GLU A 127 -12.75 6.40 11.42
C GLU A 127 -12.26 7.83 11.62
N ILE A 128 -11.10 7.99 12.26
CA ILE A 128 -10.37 9.25 12.37
C ILE A 128 -9.03 9.07 11.68
N ASN A 129 -8.87 9.70 10.52
CA ASN A 129 -7.67 9.58 9.71
C ASN A 129 -6.67 10.68 10.04
N GLY A 130 -5.43 10.31 10.34
CA GLY A 130 -4.35 11.28 10.47
C GLY A 130 -4.02 11.93 9.12
N ALA A 131 -3.49 13.17 9.17
CA ALA A 131 -3.12 13.91 7.96
C ALA A 131 -1.94 13.24 7.21
N GLY A 132 -0.91 12.84 7.96
CA GLY A 132 0.33 12.30 7.41
C GLY A 132 1.44 13.35 7.44
N PRO A 133 2.65 12.98 7.00
CA PRO A 133 3.78 13.89 6.96
C PRO A 133 3.71 14.81 5.74
N ASP A 134 4.43 15.93 5.79
CA ASP A 134 4.71 16.73 4.61
C ASP A 134 5.73 16.00 3.72
N ILE A 135 5.42 15.92 2.42
CA ILE A 135 6.28 15.27 1.43
C ILE A 135 7.01 16.35 0.63
N SER A 136 8.34 16.37 0.71
CA SER A 136 9.14 17.38 0.02
C SER A 136 9.25 17.09 -1.47
N LYS A 137 9.55 18.12 -2.28
CA LYS A 137 9.81 17.94 -3.72
C LYS A 137 10.91 16.92 -3.98
N LYS A 138 11.97 16.92 -3.16
CA LYS A 138 13.06 15.96 -3.23
C LYS A 138 12.58 14.52 -2.99
N ASN A 139 11.63 14.32 -2.07
CA ASN A 139 11.03 13.00 -1.87
C ASN A 139 10.25 12.56 -3.12
N ILE A 140 9.47 13.47 -3.73
CA ILE A 140 8.73 13.19 -4.96
C ILE A 140 9.70 12.84 -6.10
N GLU A 141 10.76 13.63 -6.30
CA GLU A 141 11.82 13.34 -7.29
C GLU A 141 12.42 11.95 -7.08
N SER A 142 12.72 11.58 -5.82
CA SER A 142 13.24 10.25 -5.50
C SER A 142 12.27 9.11 -5.87
N LEU A 143 10.95 9.36 -5.81
CA LEU A 143 9.96 8.40 -6.29
C LEU A 143 9.97 8.32 -7.82
N LEU A 144 10.00 9.47 -8.49
CA LEU A 144 10.02 9.53 -9.95
C LEU A 144 11.26 8.84 -10.51
N ASP A 145 12.44 9.04 -9.92
CA ASP A 145 13.68 8.35 -10.31
C ASP A 145 13.54 6.82 -10.25
N ARG A 146 12.85 6.29 -9.22
CA ARG A 146 12.57 4.85 -9.11
C ARG A 146 11.62 4.39 -10.20
N LEU A 147 10.58 5.17 -10.47
CA LEU A 147 9.59 4.88 -11.51
C LEU A 147 10.20 4.95 -12.92
N GLU A 148 11.19 5.82 -13.14
CA GLU A 148 11.97 5.83 -14.39
C GLU A 148 12.85 4.57 -14.56
N GLY A 149 13.10 3.81 -13.50
CA GLY A 149 13.82 2.54 -13.56
C GLY A 149 12.99 1.36 -14.08
N LEU A 150 11.67 1.54 -14.24
CA LEU A 150 10.75 0.48 -14.68
C LEU A 150 11.01 0.10 -16.14
N LYS A 151 10.83 -1.19 -16.43
CA LYS A 151 11.14 -1.79 -17.73
C LYS A 151 9.87 -2.18 -18.46
N ALA A 152 9.97 -2.29 -19.79
CA ALA A 152 8.86 -2.76 -20.61
C ALA A 152 8.36 -4.13 -20.14
N GLY A 153 7.05 -4.23 -19.88
CA GLY A 153 6.39 -5.43 -19.37
C GLY A 153 6.21 -5.48 -17.84
N ASP A 154 6.82 -4.56 -17.09
CA ASP A 154 6.47 -4.33 -15.68
C ASP A 154 5.04 -3.79 -15.56
N VAL A 155 4.46 -3.82 -14.36
CA VAL A 155 3.12 -3.28 -14.10
C VAL A 155 3.18 -2.31 -12.94
N LEU A 156 2.66 -1.09 -13.13
CA LEU A 156 2.54 -0.09 -12.08
C LEU A 156 1.10 0.06 -11.61
N VAL A 157 0.88 -0.09 -10.30
CA VAL A 157 -0.40 0.16 -9.63
C VAL A 157 -0.31 1.45 -8.83
N LEU A 158 -0.96 2.49 -9.33
CA LEU A 158 -1.14 3.77 -8.65
C LEU A 158 -2.44 3.71 -7.84
N ALA A 159 -2.34 3.63 -6.51
CA ALA A 159 -3.52 3.42 -5.67
C ALA A 159 -3.46 4.17 -4.34
N GLY A 160 -4.47 5.00 -4.10
CA GLY A 160 -4.57 5.79 -2.87
C GLY A 160 -5.06 7.19 -3.14
N SER A 161 -5.46 7.89 -2.08
CA SER A 161 -5.65 9.33 -2.11
C SER A 161 -4.30 10.03 -2.22
N ILE A 162 -4.25 11.11 -2.99
CA ILE A 162 -3.12 12.03 -3.04
C ILE A 162 -3.19 12.92 -1.78
N PRO A 163 -2.15 12.98 -0.93
CA PRO A 163 -2.14 13.89 0.22
C PRO A 163 -2.10 15.34 -0.27
N ALA A 164 -2.67 16.26 0.50
CA ALA A 164 -2.83 17.67 0.10
C ALA A 164 -1.51 18.41 -0.17
N CYS A 165 -0.39 17.91 0.36
CA CYS A 165 0.96 18.46 0.13
C CYS A 165 1.56 18.04 -1.23
N ILE A 166 0.93 17.11 -1.96
CA ILE A 166 1.35 16.66 -3.29
C ILE A 166 0.37 17.23 -4.34
N PRO A 167 0.85 17.71 -5.50
CA PRO A 167 -0.02 18.10 -6.61
C PRO A 167 -1.02 17.01 -7.00
N ASP A 168 -2.28 17.39 -7.20
CA ASP A 168 -3.38 16.47 -7.54
C ASP A 168 -3.24 15.83 -8.93
N ASP A 169 -2.41 16.41 -9.79
CA ASP A 169 -2.06 15.93 -11.12
C ASP A 169 -0.92 14.89 -11.14
N ILE A 170 -0.34 14.52 -9.98
CA ILE A 170 0.83 13.64 -9.90
C ILE A 170 0.63 12.29 -10.61
N TYR A 171 -0.57 11.70 -10.54
CA TYR A 171 -0.85 10.45 -11.25
C TYR A 171 -0.80 10.64 -12.76
N MET A 172 -1.35 11.75 -13.28
CA MET A 172 -1.28 12.07 -14.70
C MET A 172 0.17 12.29 -15.14
N ASN A 173 0.97 12.97 -14.32
CA ASN A 173 2.38 13.22 -14.61
C ASN A 173 3.18 11.91 -14.66
N ILE A 174 2.96 10.99 -13.72
CA ILE A 174 3.57 9.65 -13.74
C ILE A 174 3.14 8.86 -14.98
N MET A 175 1.84 8.86 -15.33
CA MET A 175 1.37 8.14 -16.52
C MET A 175 2.00 8.67 -17.81
N ARG A 176 2.07 10.01 -17.97
CA ARG A 176 2.73 10.64 -19.12
C ARG A 176 4.21 10.30 -19.21
N MET A 177 4.91 10.27 -18.08
CA MET A 177 6.33 9.93 -18.02
C MET A 177 6.62 8.49 -18.48
N LEU A 178 5.65 7.58 -18.33
CA LEU A 178 5.80 6.15 -18.62
C LEU A 178 5.15 5.68 -19.93
N ASP A 179 4.46 6.57 -20.66
CA ASP A 179 3.62 6.22 -21.82
C ASP A 179 4.39 5.43 -22.91
N ASP A 180 5.59 5.90 -23.26
CA ASP A 180 6.44 5.26 -24.29
C ASP A 180 7.21 4.02 -23.80
N ARG A 181 7.12 3.69 -22.50
CA ARG A 181 7.96 2.65 -21.86
C ARG A 181 7.33 1.27 -21.85
N LYS A 182 6.08 1.12 -22.30
CA LYS A 182 5.32 -0.15 -22.33
C LYS A 182 5.25 -0.81 -20.94
N VAL A 183 5.01 0.02 -19.92
CA VAL A 183 4.71 -0.33 -18.52
C VAL A 183 3.19 -0.31 -18.31
#